data_AF-A0A9Q0D362-F1
#
_entry.id   AF-A0A9Q0D362-F1
#
_cell.length_a   1.000
_cell.length_b   1.000
_cell.length_c   1.000
_cell.angle_alpha   90.00
_cell.angle_beta   90.00
_cell.angle_gamma   90.00
#
_symmetry.space_group_name_H-M   'P 1'
#
loop_
_entity.id
_entity.type
_entity.pdbx_description
1 polymer ?
#
loop_
_entity_poly.entity_id
_entity_poly.type
_entity_poly.pdbx_seq_one_letter_code
_entity_poly.pdbx_strand_id
1 'polypeptide(L)'
;MHCSGYCAGNNSVLLQTWTGPAEVMLTSDGATVMLGKHNGVAALLKRQIPHLTEQHCVAHREDLGIDDAWKNVPMMRDVETLLRTVYSTFSRSTVKRGKMEDLAKILDEDTVSFRPLNEVRWLSRHQAVNAVLRNYTVLEEYCKR
;
A
#
# COMPACT_ATOMS: atom_id res chain seq x y z
N MET A 1 21.31 15.73 -8.91
CA MET A 1 19.85 15.51 -8.88
C MET A 1 19.56 14.74 -7.61
N HIS A 2 19.07 15.41 -6.57
CA HIS A 2 18.78 14.76 -5.30
C HIS A 2 17.32 15.05 -4.95
N CYS A 3 16.48 14.03 -5.08
CA CYS A 3 15.08 14.08 -4.67
C CYS A 3 15.03 13.68 -3.20
N SER A 4 14.79 14.64 -2.31
CA SER A 4 14.50 14.35 -0.90
C SER A 4 13.03 14.63 -0.67
N GLY A 5 12.21 13.57 -0.67
CA GLY A 5 10.77 13.66 -0.45
C GLY A 5 10.34 12.58 0.52
N TYR A 6 9.76 12.98 1.65
CA TYR A 6 9.17 12.08 2.64
C TYR A 6 7.67 11.93 2.34
N CYS A 7 7.21 10.71 2.07
CA CYS A 7 5.79 10.38 1.93
C CYS A 7 5.16 10.20 3.31
N ALA A 8 4.44 11.19 3.83
CA ALA A 8 3.57 11.03 4.99
C ALA A 8 2.14 10.70 4.50
N GLY A 9 1.61 9.56 4.93
CA GLY A 9 0.37 8.99 4.41
C GLY A 9 -0.93 9.70 4.84
N ASN A 10 -1.98 9.34 4.10
CA ASN A 10 -3.41 9.64 4.25
C ASN A 10 -3.80 11.13 4.09
N ASN A 11 -4.26 11.47 2.87
CA ASN A 11 -4.81 12.78 2.43
C ASN A 11 -3.82 13.95 2.27
N SER A 12 -2.56 13.69 1.96
CA SER A 12 -1.57 14.76 1.76
C SER A 12 -1.52 15.26 0.30
N VAL A 13 -1.90 16.52 0.09
CA VAL A 13 -1.43 17.31 -1.05
C VAL A 13 0.10 17.39 -0.93
N LEU A 14 0.84 16.78 -1.85
CA LEU A 14 2.30 16.89 -1.90
C LEU A 14 2.65 18.22 -2.59
N LEU A 15 2.99 19.24 -1.80
CA LEU A 15 3.69 20.43 -2.29
C LEU A 15 5.20 20.13 -2.28
N GLN A 16 5.74 19.68 -3.42
CA GLN A 16 7.18 19.61 -3.62
C GLN A 16 7.66 21.01 -4.03
N THR A 17 8.53 21.64 -3.24
CA THR A 17 9.13 22.94 -3.59
C THR A 17 10.50 22.71 -4.23
N TRP A 18 10.64 23.18 -5.47
CA TRP A 18 11.90 23.13 -6.23
C TRP A 18 12.66 24.45 -6.06
N THR A 19 13.98 24.39 -5.91
CA THR A 19 14.86 25.57 -5.85
C THR A 19 15.16 26.07 -7.26
N GLY A 20 14.20 26.79 -7.83
CA GLY A 20 14.23 27.51 -9.12
C GLY A 20 13.15 28.60 -9.12
N PRO A 21 12.93 29.38 -10.21
CA PRO A 21 11.74 30.23 -10.29
C PRO A 21 10.51 29.38 -9.93
N ALA A 22 9.66 29.86 -9.02
CA ALA A 22 8.71 29.04 -8.27
C ALA A 22 7.76 28.24 -9.18
N GLU A 23 8.20 27.06 -9.62
CA GLU A 23 7.40 26.09 -10.33
C GLU A 23 6.51 25.40 -9.29
N VAL A 24 5.23 25.70 -9.35
CA VAL A 24 4.22 25.09 -8.49
C VAL A 24 3.73 23.83 -9.19
N MET A 25 3.77 22.70 -8.48
CA MET A 25 3.24 21.42 -8.98
C MET A 25 2.14 20.89 -8.05
N LEU A 26 1.07 20.39 -8.65
CA LEU A 26 0.05 19.58 -7.99
C LEU A 26 0.24 18.11 -8.36
N THR A 27 0.50 17.27 -7.36
CA THR A 27 0.53 15.81 -7.54
C THR A 27 -0.64 15.15 -6.82
N SER A 28 -1.41 14.31 -7.52
CA SER A 28 -2.55 13.58 -6.94
C SER A 28 -2.66 12.15 -7.44
N ASP A 29 -3.57 11.36 -6.89
CA ASP A 29 -3.92 9.99 -7.28
C ASP A 29 -4.55 9.83 -8.68
N GLY A 30 -4.53 10.86 -9.52
CA GLY A 30 -5.08 10.77 -10.86
C GLY A 30 -6.62 10.74 -10.95
N ALA A 31 -7.34 10.87 -9.82
CA ALA A 31 -8.79 10.93 -9.85
C ALA A 31 -9.30 12.09 -10.71
N THR A 32 -10.41 11.89 -11.43
CA THR A 32 -10.98 12.91 -12.32
C THR A 32 -11.40 14.19 -11.58
N VAL A 33 -11.77 14.09 -10.31
CA VAL A 33 -12.02 15.26 -9.45
C VAL A 33 -10.77 16.10 -9.21
N MET A 34 -9.57 15.50 -9.24
CA MET A 34 -8.30 16.19 -9.04
C MET A 34 -7.68 16.64 -10.37
N LEU A 35 -7.51 15.72 -11.33
CA LEU A 35 -6.79 15.96 -12.58
C LEU A 35 -7.71 16.10 -13.82
N GLY A 36 -9.03 16.21 -13.63
CA GLY A 36 -9.97 16.38 -14.73
C GLY A 36 -9.75 17.68 -15.51
N LYS A 37 -9.80 17.58 -16.84
CA LYS A 37 -9.45 18.66 -17.79
C LYS A 37 -10.18 19.99 -17.60
N HIS A 38 -11.45 19.96 -17.18
CA HIS A 38 -12.31 21.15 -17.14
C HIS A 38 -12.65 21.61 -15.73
N ASN A 39 -13.10 20.67 -14.88
CA ASN A 39 -13.59 20.96 -13.52
C ASN A 39 -12.78 20.23 -12.43
N GLY A 40 -11.64 19.64 -12.78
CA GLY A 40 -10.73 19.09 -11.78
C GLY A 40 -10.05 20.20 -10.99
N VAL A 41 -9.66 19.91 -9.75
CA VAL A 41 -8.92 20.86 -8.88
C VAL A 41 -7.71 21.45 -9.62
N ALA A 42 -6.93 20.62 -10.33
CA ALA A 42 -5.81 21.07 -11.16
C ALA A 42 -6.23 22.10 -12.21
N ALA A 43 -7.32 21.84 -12.95
CA ALA A 43 -7.82 22.72 -14.00
C ALA A 43 -8.36 24.04 -13.43
N LEU A 44 -8.97 24.02 -12.25
CA LEU A 44 -9.44 25.23 -11.56
C LEU A 44 -8.26 26.06 -11.05
N LEU A 45 -7.26 25.42 -10.44
CA LEU A 45 -6.05 26.09 -9.96
C LEU A 45 -5.23 26.68 -11.11
N LYS A 46 -5.12 26.00 -12.25
CA LYS A 46 -4.47 26.52 -13.46
C LYS A 46 -5.04 27.84 -13.97
N ARG A 47 -6.33 28.11 -13.74
CA ARG A 47 -6.95 29.40 -14.11
C ARG A 47 -6.40 30.56 -13.26
N GLN A 48 -6.00 30.28 -12.03
CA GLN A 48 -5.44 31.27 -11.10
C GLN A 48 -3.90 31.28 -11.15
N ILE A 49 -3.29 30.14 -11.44
CA ILE A 49 -1.84 29.92 -11.51
C ILE A 49 -1.52 29.32 -12.89
N PRO A 50 -1.37 30.13 -13.95
CA PRO A 50 -1.19 29.62 -15.32
C PRO A 50 0.06 28.74 -15.53
N HIS A 51 1.06 28.87 -14.66
CA HIS A 51 2.30 28.08 -14.67
C HIS A 51 2.25 26.83 -13.76
N LEU A 52 1.08 26.50 -13.19
CA LEU A 52 0.90 25.27 -12.42
C LEU A 52 1.05 24.05 -13.32
N THR A 53 1.90 23.11 -12.90
CA THR A 53 1.99 21.78 -13.52
C THR A 53 1.22 20.76 -12.68
N GLU A 54 0.47 19.88 -13.31
CA GLU A 54 -0.22 18.77 -12.67
C GLU A 54 0.38 17.44 -13.10
N GLN A 55 0.56 16.53 -12.13
CA GLN A 55 1.10 15.21 -12.37
C GLN A 55 0.33 14.15 -11.59
N HIS A 56 0.06 13.03 -12.24
CA HIS A 56 -0.40 11.84 -11.54
C HIS A 56 0.76 11.25 -10.74
N CYS A 57 0.57 11.11 -9.41
CA CYS A 57 1.48 10.52 -8.46
C CYS A 57 2.12 9.24 -8.99
N VAL A 58 3.46 9.23 -9.04
CA VAL A 58 4.25 8.09 -9.49
C VAL A 58 3.96 6.85 -8.65
N ALA A 59 3.89 6.99 -7.32
CA ALA A 59 3.61 5.88 -6.42
C ALA A 59 2.21 5.27 -6.65
N HIS A 60 1.20 6.10 -6.95
CA HIS A 60 -0.13 5.57 -7.27
C HIS A 60 -0.15 4.89 -8.64
N ARG A 61 0.54 5.46 -9.64
CA ARG A 61 0.69 4.81 -10.95
C ARG A 61 1.41 3.47 -10.86
N GLU A 62 2.44 3.38 -10.01
CA GLU A 62 3.17 2.14 -9.77
C GLU A 62 2.26 1.09 -9.11
N ASP A 63 1.48 1.47 -8.09
CA ASP A 63 0.50 0.57 -7.45
C ASP A 63 -0.54 0.03 -8.44
N LEU A 64 -1.06 0.89 -9.32
CA LEU A 64 -1.98 0.49 -10.39
C LEU A 64 -1.30 -0.48 -11.38
N GLY A 65 -0.06 -0.21 -11.78
CA GLY A 65 0.69 -1.10 -12.66
C GLY A 65 0.97 -2.47 -12.03
N ILE A 66 1.28 -2.50 -10.74
CA ILE A 66 1.44 -3.75 -9.98
C ILE A 66 0.11 -4.50 -9.91
N ASP A 67 -1.01 -3.82 -9.61
CA ASP A 67 -2.33 -4.43 -9.54
C ASP A 67 -2.75 -5.04 -10.88
N ASP A 68 -2.51 -4.34 -11.99
CA ASP A 68 -2.77 -4.86 -13.33
C ASP A 68 -1.89 -6.06 -13.66
N ALA A 69 -0.59 -6.02 -13.36
CA ALA A 69 0.31 -7.15 -13.55
C ALA A 69 -0.11 -8.37 -12.70
N TRP A 70 -0.51 -8.14 -11.45
CA TRP A 70 -0.92 -9.17 -10.51
C TRP A 70 -2.13 -9.99 -11.01
N LYS A 71 -3.14 -9.32 -11.58
CA LYS A 71 -4.32 -9.98 -12.15
C LYS A 71 -3.99 -10.94 -13.30
N ASN A 72 -2.90 -10.68 -14.01
CA ASN A 72 -2.47 -11.46 -15.18
C ASN A 72 -1.66 -12.71 -14.82
N VAL A 73 -1.26 -12.90 -13.56
CA VAL A 73 -0.50 -14.08 -13.13
C VAL A 73 -1.43 -15.01 -12.33
N PRO A 74 -1.86 -16.17 -12.86
CA PRO A 74 -2.88 -17.02 -12.22
C PRO A 74 -2.54 -17.43 -10.78
N MET A 75 -1.29 -17.80 -10.53
CA MET A 75 -0.78 -18.19 -9.20
C MET A 75 -0.96 -17.08 -8.15
N MET A 76 -0.98 -15.81 -8.56
CA MET A 76 -1.13 -14.70 -7.61
C MET A 76 -2.51 -14.63 -6.98
N ARG A 77 -3.53 -15.26 -7.59
CA ARG A 77 -4.87 -15.41 -6.98
C ARG A 77 -4.83 -16.38 -5.80
N ASP A 78 -4.03 -17.44 -5.89
CA ASP A 78 -3.88 -18.41 -4.80
C ASP A 78 -3.12 -17.77 -3.64
N VAL A 79 -2.05 -17.02 -3.95
CA VAL A 79 -1.31 -16.23 -2.96
C VAL A 79 -2.23 -15.22 -2.27
N GLU A 80 -3.03 -14.48 -3.01
CA GLU A 80 -4.00 -13.53 -2.45
C GLU A 80 -5.02 -14.23 -1.53
N THR A 81 -5.56 -15.36 -1.99
CA THR A 81 -6.49 -16.18 -1.21
C THR A 81 -5.85 -16.65 0.10
N LEU A 82 -4.60 -17.11 0.05
CA LEU A 82 -3.83 -17.49 1.23
C LEU A 82 -3.66 -16.31 2.19
N LEU A 83 -3.18 -15.16 1.71
CA LEU A 83 -2.96 -13.97 2.53
C LEU A 83 -4.25 -13.52 3.22
N ARG A 84 -5.38 -13.46 2.49
CA ARG A 84 -6.69 -13.10 3.04
C ARG A 84 -7.18 -14.14 4.04
N THR A 85 -6.97 -15.42 3.77
CA THR A 85 -7.39 -16.52 4.65
C THR A 85 -6.62 -16.49 5.97
N VAL A 86 -5.30 -16.36 5.92
CA VAL A 86 -4.44 -16.23 7.11
C VAL A 86 -4.86 -15.01 7.92
N TYR A 87 -4.93 -13.84 7.29
CA TYR A 87 -5.37 -12.63 7.97
C TYR A 87 -6.72 -12.82 8.65
N SER A 88 -7.73 -13.32 7.92
CA SER A 88 -9.09 -13.50 8.47
C SER A 88 -9.14 -14.54 9.59
N THR A 89 -8.29 -15.57 9.56
CA THR A 89 -8.26 -16.64 10.56
C THR A 89 -7.79 -16.14 11.90
N PHE A 90 -6.73 -15.32 11.91
CA PHE A 90 -6.08 -14.87 13.13
C PHE A 90 -6.57 -13.49 13.61
N SER A 91 -7.02 -12.61 12.71
CA SER A 91 -7.57 -11.30 13.10
C SER A 91 -8.93 -11.40 13.80
N ARG A 92 -9.75 -12.40 13.44
CA ARG A 92 -11.11 -12.58 13.98
C ARG A 92 -11.18 -13.46 15.23
N SER A 93 -10.09 -14.10 15.63
CA SER A 93 -10.09 -15.05 16.75
C SER A 93 -8.90 -14.80 17.68
N THR A 94 -9.21 -14.26 18.86
CA THR A 94 -8.24 -14.12 19.96
C THR A 94 -7.70 -15.48 20.42
N VAL A 95 -8.54 -16.53 20.38
CA VAL A 95 -8.14 -17.90 20.72
C VAL A 95 -7.10 -18.45 19.74
N LYS A 96 -7.33 -18.35 18.43
CA LYS A 96 -6.36 -18.83 17.43
C LYS A 96 -5.06 -18.03 17.49
N ARG A 97 -5.15 -16.71 17.70
CA ARG A 97 -3.98 -15.87 17.89
C ARG A 97 -3.20 -16.24 19.16
N GLY A 98 -3.86 -16.51 20.29
CA GLY A 98 -3.20 -16.96 21.50
C GLY A 98 -2.46 -18.28 21.30
N LYS A 99 -3.06 -19.26 20.62
CA LYS A 99 -2.39 -20.52 20.25
C LYS A 99 -1.14 -20.30 19.40
N MET A 100 -1.21 -19.35 18.47
CA MET A 100 -0.08 -18.96 17.62
C MET A 100 1.05 -18.34 18.45
N GLU A 101 0.71 -17.43 19.37
CA GLU A 101 1.66 -16.79 20.29
C GLU A 101 2.30 -17.81 21.24
N ASP A 102 1.56 -18.81 21.70
CA ASP A 102 2.09 -19.88 22.55
C ASP A 102 3.01 -20.82 21.78
N LEU A 103 2.69 -21.15 20.52
CA LEU A 103 3.61 -21.89 19.64
C LEU A 103 4.91 -21.12 19.38
N ALA A 104 4.81 -19.82 19.15
CA ALA A 104 5.98 -18.98 18.92
C ALA A 104 6.93 -18.98 20.12
N LYS A 105 6.40 -18.92 21.35
CA LYS A 105 7.20 -19.06 22.59
C LYS A 105 7.89 -20.42 22.69
N ILE A 106 7.24 -21.50 22.25
CA ILE A 106 7.83 -22.85 22.26
C ILE A 106 8.98 -22.95 21.24
N LEU A 107 8.83 -22.29 20.08
CA LEU A 107 9.81 -22.27 19.01
C LEU A 107 10.91 -21.22 19.18
N ASP A 108 10.83 -20.38 20.23
CA ASP A 108 11.70 -19.22 20.47
C ASP A 108 11.74 -18.23 19.29
N GLU A 109 10.57 -18.00 18.68
CA GLU A 109 10.38 -17.14 17.52
C GLU A 109 9.53 -15.91 17.87
N ASP A 110 9.82 -14.79 17.21
CA ASP A 110 8.99 -13.59 17.29
C ASP A 110 7.80 -13.67 16.33
N THR A 111 6.63 -13.18 16.76
CA THR A 111 5.47 -13.07 15.87
C THR A 111 5.20 -11.65 15.42
N VAL A 112 4.72 -11.52 14.19
CA VAL A 112 4.25 -10.25 13.62
C VAL A 112 2.75 -10.32 13.39
N SER A 113 2.04 -9.24 13.69
CA SER A 113 0.60 -9.16 13.40
C SER A 113 0.34 -9.25 11.89
N PHE A 114 -0.55 -10.16 11.48
CA PHE A 114 -1.00 -10.24 10.09
C PHE A 114 -1.70 -8.95 9.65
N ARG A 115 -1.53 -8.60 8.37
CA ARG A 115 -2.02 -7.34 7.81
C ARG A 115 -3.09 -7.62 6.76
N PRO A 116 -4.16 -6.80 6.68
CA PRO A 116 -5.16 -6.95 5.65
C PRO A 116 -4.57 -6.60 4.28
N LEU A 117 -4.99 -7.34 3.26
CA LEU A 117 -4.73 -6.97 1.87
C LEU A 117 -5.73 -5.88 1.48
N ASN A 118 -5.24 -4.66 1.29
CA ASN A 118 -6.06 -3.52 0.86
C ASN A 118 -5.68 -3.13 -0.56
N GLU A 119 -6.60 -3.29 -1.51
CA GLU A 119 -6.39 -2.98 -2.93
C GLU A 119 -6.00 -1.52 -3.18
N VAL A 120 -6.41 -0.60 -2.30
CA VAL A 120 -6.23 0.86 -2.46
C VAL A 120 -4.91 1.37 -1.83
N ARG A 121 -4.19 0.55 -1.08
CA ARG A 121 -2.96 0.99 -0.38
C ARG A 121 -1.73 0.30 -0.96
N TRP A 122 -0.97 1.03 -1.77
CA TRP A 122 0.40 0.80 -2.24
C TRP A 122 1.24 -0.24 -1.46
N LEU A 123 1.43 -0.11 -0.13
CA LEU A 123 2.27 -1.05 0.64
C LEU A 123 1.55 -2.28 1.21
N SER A 124 0.23 -2.43 1.02
CA SER A 124 -0.54 -3.47 1.73
C SER A 124 -0.12 -4.88 1.31
N ARG A 125 0.18 -5.10 0.03
CA ARG A 125 0.64 -6.39 -0.51
C ARG A 125 1.97 -6.79 0.11
N HIS A 126 2.95 -5.89 0.09
CA HIS A 126 4.25 -6.11 0.72
C HIS A 126 4.10 -6.40 2.22
N GLN A 127 3.31 -5.61 2.94
CA GLN A 127 3.10 -5.80 4.37
C GLN A 127 2.42 -7.13 4.70
N ALA A 128 1.43 -7.55 3.91
CA ALA A 128 0.75 -8.83 4.10
C ALA A 128 1.69 -10.01 3.83
N VAL A 129 2.43 -9.99 2.72
CA VAL A 129 3.42 -11.02 2.38
C VAL A 129 4.50 -11.09 3.45
N ASN A 130 5.08 -9.95 3.84
CA ASN A 130 6.12 -9.91 4.86
C ASN A 130 5.63 -10.44 6.21
N ALA A 131 4.40 -10.13 6.62
CA ALA A 131 3.84 -10.69 7.85
C ALA A 131 3.66 -12.21 7.78
N VAL A 132 3.27 -12.77 6.63
CA VAL A 132 3.19 -14.23 6.48
C VAL A 132 4.57 -14.87 6.49
N LEU A 133 5.54 -14.30 5.76
CA LEU A 133 6.91 -14.81 5.70
C LEU A 133 7.60 -14.78 7.08
N ARG A 134 7.44 -13.68 7.84
CA ARG A 134 8.00 -13.56 9.19
C ARG A 134 7.39 -14.51 10.21
N ASN A 135 6.18 -15.01 9.97
CA ASN A 135 5.54 -16.00 10.83
C ASN A 135 5.57 -17.41 10.21
N TYR A 136 6.34 -17.64 9.13
CA TYR A 136 6.20 -18.85 8.31
C TYR A 136 6.48 -20.12 9.12
N THR A 137 7.54 -20.14 9.93
CA THR A 137 7.93 -21.28 10.78
C THR A 137 6.81 -21.64 11.76
N VAL A 138 6.27 -20.64 12.47
CA VAL A 138 5.17 -20.82 13.42
C VAL A 138 3.87 -21.22 12.72
N LEU A 139 3.58 -20.66 11.54
CA LEU A 139 2.39 -20.99 10.73
C LEU A 139 2.43 -22.43 10.24
N GLU A 140 3.59 -22.87 9.76
CA GLU A 140 3.79 -24.24 9.28
C GLU A 140 3.56 -25.24 10.42
N GLU A 141 4.11 -24.97 11.60
CA GLU A 141 3.91 -25.81 12.79
C GLU A 141 2.46 -25.79 13.28
N TYR A 142 1.80 -24.62 13.26
CA TYR A 142 0.39 -24.50 13.59
C TYR A 142 -0.50 -25.35 12.66
N CYS A 143 -0.17 -25.40 11.37
CA CYS A 143 -0.93 -26.14 10.35
C CYS A 143 -0.68 -27.66 10.36
N LYS A 144 0.41 -28.14 10.99
CA LYS A 144 0.69 -29.58 11.14
C LYS A 144 -0.18 -30.26 12.21
N ARG A 145 -0.82 -29.49 13.07
CA ARG A 145 -1.65 -29.95 14.20
C ARG A 145 -3.13 -29.99 13.82
#